data_AF-A0A1C6K167-F1
#
_entry.id   AF-A0A1C6K167-F1
#
_cell.length_a   1.000
_cell.length_b   1.000
_cell.length_c   1.000
_cell.angle_alpha   90.00
_cell.angle_beta   90.00
_cell.angle_gamma   90.00
#
_symmetry.space_group_name_H-M   'P 1'
#
loop_
_entity.id
_entity.type
_entity.pdbx_description
1 polymer ?
#
loop_
_entity_poly.entity_id
_entity_poly.type
_entity_poly.pdbx_seq_one_letter_code
_entity_poly.pdbx_strand_id
1 'polypeptide(L)' 'MSKEVMLKRAFSQASANGAVRFVDRDVDFAVIRNFMVQYAKKNEVEISENEIERFINNQMRKMNENIKDFTYQTKMMN' A
#
# COMPACT_ATOMS: atom_id res chain seq x y z
N MET A 1 12.55 3.69 -15.09
CA MET A 1 11.78 4.20 -13.92
C MET A 1 12.60 3.92 -12.66
N SER A 2 12.64 4.80 -11.65
CA SER A 2 13.34 4.47 -10.39
C SER A 2 12.52 3.52 -9.51
N LYS A 3 13.20 2.77 -8.61
CA LYS A 3 12.52 1.85 -7.67
C LYS A 3 11.47 2.56 -6.82
N GLU A 4 11.79 3.74 -6.31
CA GLU A 4 10.87 4.53 -5.48
C GLU A 4 9.63 4.98 -6.26
N VAL A 5 9.82 5.46 -7.49
CA VAL A 5 8.70 5.86 -8.37
C VAL A 5 7.83 4.66 -8.71
N MET A 6 8.45 3.50 -8.96
CA MET A 6 7.74 2.24 -9.21
C MET A 6 6.88 1.85 -8.01
N LEU A 7 7.45 1.80 -6.80
CA LEU A 7 6.73 1.45 -5.57
C LEU A 7 5.53 2.37 -5.33
N LYS A 8 5.72 3.69 -5.43
CA LYS A 8 4.66 4.69 -5.22
C LYS A 8 3.53 4.54 -6.24
N ARG A 9 3.88 4.43 -7.54
CA ARG A 9 2.88 4.31 -8.62
C ARG A 9 2.12 2.99 -8.55
N ALA A 10 2.84 1.88 -8.37
CA ALA A 10 2.24 0.55 -8.31
C ALA A 10 1.29 0.43 -7.11
N PHE A 11 1.70 0.92 -5.93
CA PHE A 11 0.85 0.94 -4.75
C PHE A 11 -0.41 1.79 -4.93
N SER A 12 -0.28 2.98 -5.53
CA SER A 12 -1.43 3.86 -5.80
C SER A 12 -2.44 3.21 -6.75
N GLN A 13 -1.96 2.55 -7.81
CA GLN A 13 -2.84 1.84 -8.74
C GLN A 13 -3.46 0.59 -8.11
N ALA A 14 -2.68 -0.17 -7.35
CA ALA A 14 -3.17 -1.34 -6.63
C ALA A 14 -4.25 -0.97 -5.60
N SER A 15 -4.04 0.10 -4.85
CA SER A 15 -4.98 0.62 -3.84
C SER A 15 -6.28 1.13 -4.45
N ALA A 16 -6.27 1.52 -5.73
CA ALA A 16 -7.46 1.94 -6.47
C ALA A 16 -8.21 0.76 -7.12
N ASN A 17 -7.69 -0.47 -7.00
CA ASN A 17 -8.37 -1.65 -7.48
C ASN A 17 -9.62 -1.91 -6.61
N GLY A 18 -10.78 -2.13 -7.24
CA GLY A 18 -12.05 -2.37 -6.52
C GLY A 18 -12.08 -3.62 -5.64
N ALA A 19 -11.09 -4.51 -5.77
CA ALA A 19 -10.88 -5.63 -4.86
C ALA A 19 -10.25 -5.21 -3.52
N VAL A 20 -9.55 -4.07 -3.47
CA VAL A 20 -8.95 -3.52 -2.26
C VAL A 20 -9.99 -2.67 -1.55
N ARG A 21 -10.38 -3.07 -0.33
CA ARG A 21 -11.42 -2.39 0.46
C ARG A 21 -10.91 -1.80 1.75
N PHE A 22 -9.70 -2.16 2.17
CA PHE A 22 -9.12 -1.78 3.47
C PHE A 22 -9.96 -2.26 4.66
N VAL A 23 -10.59 -3.43 4.51
CA VAL A 23 -11.42 -4.08 5.53
C VAL A 23 -10.78 -5.38 6.01
N ASP A 24 -10.18 -6.14 5.10
CA ASP A 24 -9.44 -7.37 5.39
C ASP A 24 -8.00 -7.19 4.96
N ARG A 25 -7.13 -6.98 5.96
CA ARG A 25 -5.73 -6.67 5.75
C ARG A 25 -5.02 -7.74 4.92
N ASP A 26 -5.31 -9.02 5.15
CA ASP A 26 -4.55 -10.11 4.53
C ASP A 26 -4.93 -10.25 3.05
N VAL A 27 -6.23 -10.11 2.74
CA VAL A 27 -6.74 -10.08 1.37
C VAL A 27 -6.20 -8.84 0.63
N ASP A 28 -6.33 -7.66 1.22
CA ASP A 28 -5.87 -6.40 0.63
C ASP A 28 -4.36 -6.45 0.36
N PHE A 29 -3.58 -6.96 1.32
CA PHE A 29 -2.14 -7.13 1.18
C PHE A 29 -1.78 -8.07 0.02
N ALA A 30 -2.45 -9.22 -0.09
CA ALA A 30 -2.19 -10.19 -1.16
C ALA A 30 -2.47 -9.60 -2.55
N VAL A 31 -3.59 -8.86 -2.70
CA VAL A 31 -3.95 -8.19 -3.96
C VAL A 31 -2.91 -7.13 -4.32
N ILE A 32 -2.54 -6.27 -3.37
CA ILE A 32 -1.57 -5.20 -3.60
C ILE A 32 -0.19 -5.77 -3.95
N ARG A 33 0.28 -6.77 -3.19
CA ARG A 33 1.56 -7.44 -3.41
C ARG A 33 1.64 -8.05 -4.81
N ASN A 34 0.62 -8.82 -5.20
CA ASN A 34 0.58 -9.45 -6.52
C ASN A 34 0.63 -8.38 -7.63
N PHE A 35 -0.20 -7.35 -7.53
CA PHE A 35 -0.19 -6.25 -8.50
C PHE A 35 1.19 -5.59 -8.61
N MET A 36 1.82 -5.27 -7.48
CA MET A 36 3.14 -4.61 -7.47
C MET A 36 4.24 -5.49 -8.06
N VAL A 37 4.23 -6.80 -7.81
CA VAL A 37 5.17 -7.76 -8.43
C VAL A 37 5.01 -7.77 -9.95
N GLN A 38 3.77 -7.84 -10.44
CA GLN A 38 3.49 -7.80 -11.88
C GLN A 38 3.88 -6.45 -12.50
N TYR A 39 3.64 -5.36 -11.79
CA TYR A 39 4.01 -4.02 -12.24
C TYR A 39 5.54 -3.87 -12.36
N ALA A 40 6.30 -4.39 -11.39
CA ALA A 40 7.75 -4.39 -11.42
C ALA A 40 8.29 -5.17 -12.63
N LYS A 41 7.75 -6.39 -12.86
CA LYS A 41 8.10 -7.22 -14.03
C LYS A 41 7.80 -6.51 -15.34
N LYS A 42 6.61 -5.91 -15.48
CA LYS A 42 6.19 -5.18 -16.69
C LYS A 42 7.06 -3.97 -17.00
N ASN A 43 7.62 -3.32 -15.99
CA ASN A 43 8.44 -2.12 -16.15
C ASN A 43 9.95 -2.41 -16.06
N GLU A 44 10.34 -3.68 -16.05
CA GLU A 44 11.74 -4.13 -15.98
C GLU A 44 12.52 -3.51 -14.80
N VAL A 45 11.84 -3.34 -13.67
CA VAL A 45 12.44 -2.78 -12.45
C VAL A 45 12.87 -3.92 -11.53
N GLU A 46 14.18 -4.04 -11.31
CA GLU A 46 14.74 -5.01 -10.37
C GLU A 46 14.44 -4.60 -8.91
N ILE A 47 13.57 -5.36 -8.26
CA ILE A 47 13.21 -5.19 -6.86
C ILE A 47 12.87 -6.55 -6.27
N SER A 48 13.25 -6.78 -5.02
CA SER A 48 12.88 -8.00 -4.32
C SER A 48 11.43 -7.95 -3.82
N GLU A 49 10.79 -9.11 -3.71
CA GLU A 49 9.45 -9.21 -3.10
C GLU A 49 9.46 -8.68 -1.65
N ASN A 50 10.54 -8.92 -0.90
CA ASN A 50 10.72 -8.39 0.46
C ASN A 50 10.75 -6.86 0.54
N GLU A 51 11.24 -6.16 -0.49
CA GLU A 51 11.19 -4.70 -0.55
C GLU A 51 9.77 -4.20 -0.83
N ILE A 52 9.03 -4.88 -1.71
CA ILE A 52 7.62 -4.60 -1.98
C ILE A 52 6.79 -4.79 -0.71
N GLU A 53 6.94 -5.91 -0.03
CA GLU A 53 6.21 -6.22 1.21
C GLU A 53 6.49 -5.22 2.32
N ARG A 54 7.75 -4.84 2.52
CA ARG A 54 8.13 -3.79 3.48
C ARG A 54 7.48 -2.46 3.14
N PHE A 55 7.46 -2.09 1.86
CA PHE A 55 6.81 -0.86 1.41
C PHE A 55 5.30 -0.89 1.70
N ILE A 56 4.60 -1.96 1.32
CA ILE A 56 3.15 -2.11 1.54
C ILE A 56 2.81 -2.01 3.03
N ASN A 57 3.54 -2.75 3.88
CA ASN A 57 3.32 -2.73 5.32
C ASN A 57 3.51 -1.32 5.91
N ASN A 58 4.54 -0.59 5.46
CA ASN A 58 4.74 0.79 5.90
C ASN A 58 3.60 1.72 5.47
N GLN A 59 3.04 1.56 4.27
CA GLN A 59 1.90 2.38 3.82
C GLN A 59 0.62 2.05 4.59
N MET A 60 0.30 0.77 4.77
CA MET A 60 -0.88 0.35 5.54
C MET A 60 -0.80 0.79 7.00
N ARG A 61 0.39 0.75 7.62
CA ARG A 61 0.59 1.26 8.98
C ARG A 61 0.31 2.77 9.08
N LYS A 62 0.88 3.56 8.17
CA LYS A 62 0.65 5.02 8.13
C LYS A 62 -0.83 5.36 7.96
N MET A 63 -1.56 4.60 7.16
CA MET A 63 -2.99 4.79 6.98
C MET A 63 -3.78 4.54 8.28
N ASN A 64 -3.43 3.48 9.02
CA ASN A 64 -4.05 3.18 10.31
C ASN A 64 -3.71 4.22 11.40
N GLU A 65 -2.49 4.75 11.41
CA GLU A 65 -2.08 5.83 12.32
C GLU A 65 -2.88 7.11 12.06
N ASN A 66 -3.01 7.52 10.79
CA ASN A 66 -3.77 8.71 10.42
C ASN A 66 -5.26 8.62 10.81
N ILE A 67 -5.87 7.42 10.69
CA ILE A 67 -7.26 7.19 11.11
C ILE A 67 -7.40 7.33 12.64
N LYS A 68 -6.45 6.80 13.40
CA LYS A 68 -6.44 6.91 14.87
C LYS A 68 -6.31 8.37 15.32
N ASP A 69 -5.39 9.13 14.70
CA ASP A 69 -5.17 10.54 15.03
C ASP A 69 -6.41 11.40 14.75
N PHE A 70 -7.06 11.19 13.61
CA PHE A 70 -8.32 11.86 13.28
C PHE A 70 -9.40 11.57 14.33
N THR A 71 -9.57 10.30 14.70
CA THR A 71 -10.58 9.87 15.69
C THR A 71 -10.32 10.48 17.07
N TYR A 72 -9.04 10.61 17.46
CA TYR A 72 -8.65 11.23 18.73
C TYR A 72 -8.92 12.74 18.75
N GLN A 73 -8.56 13.45 17.67
CA GLN A 73 -8.85 14.88 17.54
C GLN A 73 -10.35 15.17 17.59
N THR A 74 -11.17 14.42 16.87
CA THR A 74 -12.63 14.59 16.90
C THR A 74 -13.22 14.35 18.30
N LYS A 75 -12.70 13.38 19.06
CA LYS A 75 -13.13 13.14 20.45
C LYS A 75 -12.73 14.26 21.42
N MET A 76 -11.64 14.98 21.19
CA MET A 76 -11.19 16.07 22.06
C MET A 76 -11.83 17.42 21.71
N MET A 77 -12.47 17.52 20.55
CA MET A 77 -13.18 18.73 20.09
C MET A 77 -14.69 18.71 20.40
N ASN A 78 -15.21 17.59 20.93
CA ASN A 78 -16.62 17.40 21.32
C ASN A 78 -16.78 17.30 22.84
#